data_AF-A0A3M8TS17-F1
#
_entry.id   AF-A0A3M8TS17-F1
#
_cell.length_a   1.000
_cell.length_b   1.000
_cell.length_c   1.000
_cell.angle_alpha   90.00
_cell.angle_beta   90.00
_cell.angle_gamma   90.00
#
_symmetry.space_group_name_H-M   'P 1'
#
loop_
_entity.id
_entity.type
_entity.pdbx_description
1 polymer ?
#
loop_
_entity_poly.entity_id
_entity_poly.type
_entity_poly.pdbx_seq_one_letter_code
_entity_poly.pdbx_strand_id
1 'polypeptide(L)'
;MSTAILTGAPVAGSSLQDDLRSLGFDVRTAIDAAGVATELAAVPPRERVALVDHRFVGHGHALRLALTDPRFPAAAVSGALTAQPEARAALDRAVMAAAA
;
A
#
# COMPACT_ATOMS: atom_id res chain seq x y z
N MET A 1 11.58 0.53 -8.11
CA MET A 1 10.25 -0.08 -8.34
C MET A 1 9.33 0.38 -7.20
N SER A 2 8.02 0.20 -7.32
CA SER A 2 7.06 0.54 -6.27
C SER A 2 6.30 -0.72 -5.88
N THR A 3 6.06 -0.93 -4.59
CA THR A 3 5.33 -2.11 -4.10
C THR A 3 4.00 -1.71 -3.47
N ALA A 4 2.92 -2.42 -3.79
CA ALA A 4 1.63 -2.30 -3.11
C ALA A 4 1.39 -3.56 -2.28
N ILE A 5 1.04 -3.40 -1.01
CA ILE A 5 0.65 -4.49 -0.11
C ILE A 5 -0.85 -4.39 0.07
N LEU A 6 -1.57 -5.38 -0.46
CA LEU A 6 -3.01 -5.51 -0.25
C LEU A 6 -3.28 -6.07 1.15
N THR A 7 -4.12 -5.39 1.91
CA THR A 7 -4.42 -5.73 3.30
C THR A 7 -5.80 -6.36 3.46
N GLY A 8 -5.91 -7.32 4.38
CA GLY A 8 -7.17 -8.01 4.69
C GLY A 8 -7.43 -9.23 3.80
N ALA A 9 -8.64 -9.78 3.87
CA ALA A 9 -9.03 -10.93 3.08
C ALA A 9 -9.28 -10.56 1.61
N PRO A 10 -8.82 -11.36 0.64
CA PRO A 10 -9.14 -11.14 -0.77
C PRO A 10 -10.64 -11.13 -1.02
N VAL A 11 -11.10 -10.19 -1.86
CA VAL A 11 -12.49 -10.10 -2.30
C VAL A 11 -12.60 -10.74 -3.69
N ALA A 12 -13.43 -11.78 -3.82
CA ALA A 12 -13.64 -12.48 -5.08
C ALA A 12 -14.15 -11.53 -6.17
N GLY A 13 -13.55 -11.60 -7.37
CA GLY A 13 -13.93 -10.76 -8.51
C GLY A 13 -13.42 -9.32 -8.46
N SER A 14 -12.61 -8.94 -7.47
CA SER A 14 -12.00 -7.61 -7.41
C SER A 14 -10.93 -7.41 -8.49
N SER A 15 -10.99 -6.28 -9.22
CA SER A 15 -9.98 -5.86 -10.20
C SER A 15 -8.75 -5.19 -9.58
N LEU A 16 -8.79 -4.93 -8.26
CA LEU A 16 -7.85 -4.04 -7.58
C LEU A 16 -6.38 -4.41 -7.79
N GLN A 17 -6.08 -5.72 -7.83
CA GLN A 17 -4.72 -6.18 -8.05
C GLN A 17 -4.20 -5.80 -9.45
N ASP A 18 -5.04 -5.93 -10.48
CA ASP A 18 -4.67 -5.60 -11.86
C ASP A 18 -4.63 -4.09 -12.07
N ASP A 19 -5.49 -3.33 -11.38
CA ASP A 19 -5.44 -1.88 -11.35
C ASP A 19 -4.11 -1.38 -10.76
N LEU A 20 -3.64 -1.96 -9.65
CA LEU A 20 -2.36 -1.62 -9.03
C LEU A 20 -1.15 -1.98 -9.92
N ARG A 21 -1.18 -3.15 -10.58
CA ARG A 21 -0.14 -3.52 -11.56
C ARG A 21 -0.11 -2.57 -12.74
N SER A 22 -1.27 -2.16 -13.24
CA SER A 22 -1.39 -1.17 -14.33
C SER A 22 -0.81 0.20 -13.95
N LEU A 23 -0.80 0.53 -12.65
CA LEU A 23 -0.14 1.72 -12.11
C LEU A 23 1.37 1.54 -11.88
N GLY A 24 1.93 0.37 -12.16
CA GLY A 24 3.37 0.07 -12.03
C GLY A 24 3.79 -0.41 -10.64
N PHE A 25 2.86 -0.94 -9.84
CA PHE A 25 3.19 -1.57 -8.56
C PHE A 25 3.38 -3.08 -8.70
N ASP A 26 4.43 -3.59 -8.07
CA ASP A 26 4.49 -5.01 -7.69
C ASP A 26 3.52 -5.24 -6.53
N VAL A 27 2.71 -6.30 -6.58
CA VAL A 27 1.65 -6.53 -5.59
C VAL A 27 1.98 -7.70 -4.68
N ARG A 28 1.94 -7.43 -3.37
CA ARG A 28 2.03 -8.39 -2.26
C ARG A 28 0.73 -8.37 -1.47
N THR A 29 0.52 -9.35 -0.59
CA THR A 29 -0.71 -9.49 0.21
C THR A 29 -0.37 -9.81 1.65
N ALA A 30 -1.11 -9.23 2.58
CA ALA A 30 -1.03 -9.53 4.01
C ALA A 30 -2.44 -9.47 4.63
N ILE A 31 -2.77 -10.42 5.51
CA ILE A 31 -4.12 -10.51 6.08
C ILE A 31 -4.31 -9.56 7.27
N ASP A 32 -3.25 -9.32 8.04
CA ASP A 32 -3.27 -8.54 9.28
C ASP A 32 -2.05 -7.61 9.41
N ALA A 33 -2.02 -6.81 10.48
CA ALA A 33 -0.95 -5.83 10.70
C ALA A 33 0.44 -6.48 10.88
N ALA A 34 0.52 -7.67 11.48
CA ALA A 34 1.78 -8.41 11.62
C ALA A 34 2.30 -8.92 10.27
N GLY A 35 1.40 -9.42 9.42
CA GLY A 35 1.70 -9.75 8.03
C GLY A 35 2.15 -8.53 7.24
N VAL A 36 1.49 -7.38 7.42
CA VAL A 36 1.90 -6.13 6.77
C VAL A 36 3.31 -5.74 7.21
N ALA A 37 3.64 -5.82 8.50
CA ALA A 37 4.99 -5.54 9.00
C ALA A 37 6.05 -6.45 8.35
N THR A 38 5.73 -7.74 8.18
CA THR A 38 6.60 -8.73 7.56
C THR A 38 6.85 -8.42 6.09
N GLU A 39 5.79 -8.18 5.31
CA GLU A 39 5.92 -7.82 3.88
C GLU A 39 6.62 -6.48 3.71
N LEU A 40 6.33 -5.50 4.56
CA LEU A 40 6.91 -4.16 4.53
C LEU A 40 8.43 -4.19 4.78
N ALA A 41 8.89 -5.07 5.67
CA ALA A 41 10.32 -5.31 5.94
C ALA A 41 11.04 -6.02 4.79
N ALA A 42 10.31 -6.79 3.97
CA ALA A 42 10.86 -7.47 2.79
C ALA A 42 10.97 -6.56 1.56
N VAL A 43 10.36 -5.37 1.58
CA VAL A 43 10.49 -4.38 0.49
C VAL A 43 11.79 -3.58 0.67
N PRO A 44 12.59 -3.39 -0.40
CA PRO A 44 13.80 -2.57 -0.33
C PRO A 44 13.50 -1.14 0.19
N PRO A 45 14.36 -0.59 1.08
CA PRO A 45 14.05 0.65 1.80
C PRO A 45 13.99 1.91 0.92
N ARG A 46 14.51 1.84 -0.32
CA ARG A 46 14.47 2.95 -1.30
C ARG A 46 13.27 2.89 -2.23
N GLU A 47 12.33 1.99 -1.98
CA GLU A 47 11.13 1.84 -2.79
C GLU A 47 9.92 2.53 -2.15
N ARG A 48 9.07 3.09 -2.99
CA ARG A 48 7.74 3.54 -2.59
C ARG A 48 6.91 2.33 -2.19
N VAL A 49 6.17 2.45 -1.09
CA VAL A 49 5.18 1.45 -0.68
C VAL A 49 3.79 2.04 -0.53
N ALA A 50 2.81 1.33 -1.07
CA ALA A 50 1.40 1.56 -0.83
C ALA A 50 0.80 0.43 0.02
N LEU A 51 -0.09 0.78 0.95
CA LEU A 51 -0.98 -0.18 1.62
C LEU A 51 -2.39 0.09 1.14
N VAL A 52 -3.10 -0.95 0.69
CA VAL A 52 -4.45 -0.81 0.14
C VAL A 52 -5.35 -1.93 0.68
N ASP A 53 -6.48 -1.59 1.29
CA ASP A 53 -7.45 -2.57 1.77
C ASP A 53 -8.09 -3.29 0.58
N HIS A 54 -8.19 -4.62 0.63
CA HIS A 54 -8.85 -5.43 -0.40
C HIS A 54 -10.30 -5.01 -0.68
N ARG A 55 -10.96 -4.37 0.29
CA ARG A 55 -12.32 -3.82 0.20
C ARG A 55 -12.36 -2.41 -0.38
N PHE A 56 -11.26 -1.88 -0.87
CA PHE A 56 -11.26 -0.59 -1.55
C PHE A 56 -12.18 -0.64 -2.78
N VAL A 57 -13.23 0.19 -2.76
CA VAL A 57 -14.26 0.28 -3.83
C VAL A 57 -14.14 1.56 -4.66
N GLY A 58 -13.04 2.33 -4.49
CA GLY A 58 -12.82 3.55 -5.27
C GLY A 58 -12.37 3.25 -6.70
N HIS A 59 -12.46 4.26 -7.57
CA HIS A 59 -11.98 4.15 -8.95
C HIS A 59 -10.45 4.13 -9.03
N GLY A 60 -9.89 3.44 -10.03
CA GLY A 60 -8.43 3.43 -10.28
C GLY A 60 -7.82 4.84 -10.44
N HIS A 61 -8.58 5.82 -10.93
CA HIS A 61 -8.13 7.22 -10.96
C HIS A 61 -7.84 7.79 -9.56
N ALA A 62 -8.64 7.41 -8.55
CA ALA A 62 -8.41 7.81 -7.17
C ALA A 62 -7.13 7.19 -6.62
N LEU A 63 -6.85 5.92 -6.93
CA LEU A 63 -5.59 5.27 -6.57
C LEU A 63 -4.38 5.96 -7.22
N ARG A 64 -4.49 6.35 -8.49
CA ARG A 64 -3.43 7.11 -9.16
C ARG A 64 -3.15 8.42 -8.41
N LEU A 65 -4.18 9.21 -8.13
CA LEU A 65 -4.02 10.48 -7.43
C LEU A 65 -3.44 10.29 -6.02
N ALA A 66 -3.91 9.29 -5.29
CA ALA A 66 -3.48 9.06 -3.90
C ALA A 66 -2.08 8.43 -3.80
N LEU A 67 -1.73 7.50 -4.69
CA LEU A 67 -0.56 6.64 -4.52
C LEU A 67 0.67 7.11 -5.30
N THR A 68 0.48 7.87 -6.38
CA THR A 68 1.56 8.23 -7.31
C THR A 68 1.87 9.72 -7.35
N ASP A 69 1.24 10.56 -6.53
CA ASP A 69 1.61 11.98 -6.44
C ASP A 69 3.04 12.11 -5.86
N PRO A 70 4.00 12.70 -6.60
CA PRO A 70 5.38 12.82 -6.14
C PRO A 70 5.58 13.95 -5.13
N ARG A 71 4.62 14.89 -5.00
CA ARG A 71 4.79 16.11 -4.19
C ARG A 71 4.77 15.85 -2.69
N PHE A 72 4.13 14.77 -2.27
CA PHE A 72 3.95 14.42 -0.86
C PHE A 72 4.72 13.14 -0.53
N PRO A 73 5.62 13.16 0.48
CA PRO A 73 6.33 11.96 0.92
C PRO A 73 5.40 10.87 1.45
N ALA A 74 4.24 11.22 1.99
CA ALA A 74 3.18 10.29 2.32
C ALA A 74 1.81 10.92 2.03
N ALA A 75 0.85 10.09 1.64
CA ALA A 75 -0.53 10.51 1.40
C ALA A 75 -1.48 9.36 1.75
N ALA A 76 -2.71 9.70 2.11
CA ALA A 76 -3.74 8.72 2.44
C ALA A 76 -5.11 9.19 1.95
N VAL A 77 -5.92 8.20 1.58
CA VAL A 77 -7.36 8.29 1.36
C VAL A 77 -8.01 7.13 2.12
N SER A 78 -9.34 7.12 2.24
CA SER A 78 -10.04 6.01 2.89
C SER A 78 -9.71 4.68 2.18
N GLY A 79 -9.10 3.75 2.93
CA GLY A 79 -8.74 2.42 2.43
C GLY A 79 -7.42 2.33 1.65
N ALA A 80 -6.68 3.42 1.46
CA ALA A 80 -5.39 3.37 0.77
C ALA A 80 -4.42 4.45 1.28
N LEU A 81 -3.15 4.10 1.44
CA LEU A 81 -2.08 5.06 1.76
C LEU A 81 -0.79 4.72 1.02
N THR A 82 0.08 5.71 0.87
CA THR A 82 1.40 5.57 0.24
C THR A 82 2.48 6.26 1.07
N ALA A 83 3.70 5.73 1.00
CA ALA A 83 4.90 6.32 1.54
C ALA A 83 6.06 6.21 0.54
N GLN A 84 6.68 7.35 0.25
CA GLN A 84 7.97 7.45 -0.42
C GLN A 84 9.10 7.03 0.54
N PRO A 85 10.32 6.77 0.04
CA PRO A 85 11.45 6.33 0.86
C PRO A 85 11.68 7.19 2.11
N GLU A 86 11.53 8.51 1.99
CA GLU A 86 11.73 9.47 3.08
C GLU A 86 10.68 9.35 4.19
N ALA A 87 9.49 8.84 3.88
CA ALA A 87 8.40 8.63 4.82
C ALA A 87 8.27 7.18 5.32
N ARG A 88 9.09 6.25 4.81
CA ARG A 88 9.03 4.82 5.18
C ARG A 88 9.15 4.59 6.68
N ALA A 89 10.06 5.26 7.37
CA ALA A 89 10.22 5.12 8.82
C ALA A 89 8.98 5.55 9.63
N ALA A 90 8.16 6.49 9.10
CA ALA A 90 6.89 6.84 9.72
C ALA A 90 5.84 5.76 9.49
N LEU A 91 5.79 5.20 8.27
CA LEU A 91 4.92 4.07 7.94
C LEU A 91 5.25 2.84 8.78
N ASP A 92 6.52 2.46 8.90
CA ASP A 92 6.97 1.31 9.68
C ASP A 92 6.52 1.44 11.14
N ARG A 93 6.71 2.62 11.76
CA ARG A 93 6.24 2.88 13.13
C ARG A 93 4.72 2.80 13.26
N ALA A 94 3.97 3.32 12.29
CA ALA A 94 2.51 3.26 12.31
C ALA A 94 1.99 1.81 12.21
N VAL A 95 2.61 1.00 11.36
CA VAL A 95 2.28 -0.43 11.22
C VAL A 95 2.61 -1.20 12.49
N MET A 96 3.78 -0.96 13.09
CA MET A 96 4.15 -1.61 14.36
C MET A 96 3.20 -1.22 15.50
N ALA A 97 2.75 0.03 15.54
CA ALA A 97 1.75 0.47 16.52
C ALA A 97 0.37 -0.16 16.28
N ALA A 98 -0.01 -0.45 15.03
CA ALA A 98 -1.26 -1.12 14.70
C ALA A 98 -1.23 -2.64 14.92
N ALA A 99 -0.03 -3.23 15.01
CA ALA A 99 0.17 -4.65 15.29
C ALA A 99 0.31 -4.97 16.79
N ALA A 100 0.39 -3.95 17.64
CA ALA A 100 0.45 -4.06 19.10
C ALA A 100 -0.94 -4.18 19.72
#